data_AF-A0A957ARJ1-F1
#
_entry.id   AF-A0A957ARJ1-F1
#
_cell.length_a   1.000
_cell.length_b   1.000
_cell.length_c   1.000
_cell.angle_alpha   90.00
_cell.angle_beta   90.00
_cell.angle_gamma   90.00
#
_symmetry.space_group_name_H-M   'P 1'
#
loop_
_entity.id
_entity.type
_entity.pdbx_description
1 polymer ?
#
loop_
_entity_poly.entity_id
_entity_poly.type
_entity_poly.pdbx_seq_one_letter_code
_entity_poly.pdbx_strand_id
1 'polypeptide(L)'
;MKKYVIGLLLILSVTAVGCNQQMTVEEANAAFCENLQAFDDSLTNLDTISATSTVGELKEASAQVDEAWNQVTKSAKQLNQVKLDTIDETWKNLRRTINQVNDDDTLAAVAINVGVSVKEIRASYGLIGDVDCPNFVVGSSTQEPASDAQPAEPAGDSQPAEAIPTEP
;
A
#
# COMPACT_ATOMS: atom_id res chain seq x y z
N MET A 1 -30.04 12.28 24.95
CA MET A 1 -29.55 13.24 25.97
C MET A 1 -28.03 13.13 26.06
N LYS A 2 -27.36 14.29 26.04
CA LYS A 2 -25.91 14.60 26.10
C LYS A 2 -24.92 13.50 26.55
N LYS A 3 -23.73 13.53 25.93
CA LYS A 3 -22.44 13.86 26.60
C LYS A 3 -21.38 14.22 25.54
N TYR A 4 -21.10 15.53 25.42
CA TYR A 4 -19.92 16.09 24.75
C TYR A 4 -18.78 16.20 25.78
N VAL A 5 -17.56 15.87 25.37
CA VAL A 5 -16.29 16.11 26.08
C VAL A 5 -15.34 16.63 24.98
N ILE A 6 -15.18 17.95 24.75
CA ILE A 6 -14.26 18.91 25.41
C ILE A 6 -12.88 18.27 25.65
N GLY A 7 -11.77 18.59 24.97
CA GLY A 7 -11.48 19.59 23.95
C GLY A 7 -9.95 19.67 23.73
N LEU A 8 -9.52 20.21 22.59
CA LEU A 8 -8.34 21.06 22.50
C LEU A 8 -8.60 22.08 21.39
N LEU A 9 -8.69 23.32 21.82
CA LEU A 9 -9.20 24.46 21.09
C LEU A 9 -7.98 25.34 20.79
N LEU A 10 -7.48 25.28 19.55
CA LEU A 10 -6.61 26.29 18.96
C LEU A 10 -7.43 27.05 17.91
N ILE A 11 -8.08 28.11 18.39
CA ILE A 11 -8.75 29.10 17.54
C ILE A 11 -7.64 29.91 16.87
N LEU A 12 -7.48 29.73 15.55
CA LEU A 12 -6.87 30.74 14.69
C LEU A 12 -7.97 31.31 13.80
N SER A 13 -8.46 32.49 14.17
CA SER A 13 -9.46 33.25 13.45
C SER A 13 -8.91 33.76 12.11
N VAL A 14 -9.40 33.19 11.00
CA VAL A 14 -9.32 33.81 9.68
C VAL A 14 -10.73 34.24 9.30
N THR A 15 -10.95 35.56 9.28
CA THR A 15 -12.14 36.15 8.69
C THR A 15 -11.94 36.21 7.17
N ALA A 16 -12.59 35.30 6.45
CA ALA A 16 -12.80 35.43 5.02
C ALA A 16 -14.30 35.29 4.74
N VAL A 17 -14.81 36.25 3.98
CA VAL A 17 -16.20 36.51 3.66
C VAL A 17 -16.72 35.38 2.76
N GLY A 18 -17.85 34.74 3.14
CA GLY A 18 -18.68 33.87 2.32
C GLY A 18 -18.00 33.02 1.23
N CYS A 19 -17.54 31.82 1.57
CA CYS A 19 -17.39 30.74 0.59
C CYS A 19 -18.32 29.60 1.01
N ASN A 20 -19.35 29.39 0.20
CA ASN A 20 -19.99 28.08 0.04
C ASN A 20 -18.86 27.03 0.04
N GLN A 21 -18.88 26.07 0.98
CA GLN A 21 -17.81 25.09 1.20
C GLN A 21 -17.69 24.09 0.03
N GLN A 22 -17.36 24.61 -1.14
CA GLN A 22 -17.15 23.84 -2.33
C GLN A 22 -15.68 23.43 -2.32
N MET A 23 -15.43 22.15 -2.01
CA MET A 23 -14.12 21.52 -2.12
C MET A 23 -13.47 21.97 -3.43
N THR A 24 -12.23 22.46 -3.33
CA THR A 24 -11.45 22.83 -4.50
C THR A 24 -10.98 21.58 -5.23
N VAL A 25 -10.66 21.71 -6.52
CA VAL A 25 -10.12 20.60 -7.32
C VAL A 25 -8.81 20.09 -6.72
N GLU A 26 -8.02 20.97 -6.11
CA GLU A 26 -6.76 20.63 -5.45
C GLU A 26 -6.98 19.75 -4.21
N GLU A 27 -7.96 20.07 -3.37
CA GLU A 27 -8.35 19.24 -2.22
C GLU A 27 -8.92 17.88 -2.67
N ALA A 28 -9.74 17.86 -3.73
CA ALA A 28 -10.27 16.63 -4.29
C ALA A 28 -9.16 15.72 -4.86
N ASN A 29 -8.14 16.31 -5.50
CA ASN A 29 -6.98 15.59 -6.01
C ASN A 29 -6.14 14.99 -4.86
N ALA A 30 -5.85 15.78 -3.83
CA ALA A 30 -5.13 15.30 -2.65
C ALA A 30 -5.87 14.13 -1.98
N ALA A 31 -7.19 14.27 -1.78
CA ALA A 31 -8.03 13.21 -1.22
C ALA A 31 -8.04 11.95 -2.11
N PHE A 32 -8.07 12.10 -3.43
CA PHE A 32 -7.99 10.96 -4.34
C PHE A 32 -6.67 10.20 -4.18
N CYS A 33 -5.54 10.91 -4.17
CA CYS A 33 -4.22 10.30 -4.00
C CYS A 33 -4.07 9.61 -2.63
N GLU A 34 -4.57 10.22 -1.55
CA GLU A 34 -4.59 9.63 -0.21
C GLU A 34 -5.41 8.34 -0.19
N ASN A 35 -6.61 8.35 -0.76
CA ASN A 35 -7.45 7.17 -0.84
C ASN A 35 -6.83 6.07 -1.71
N LEU A 36 -6.12 6.44 -2.78
CA LEU A 36 -5.42 5.49 -3.64
C LEU A 36 -4.27 4.81 -2.90
N GLN A 37 -3.53 5.55 -2.08
CA GLN A 37 -2.52 4.96 -1.19
C GLN A 37 -3.16 4.02 -0.16
N ALA A 38 -4.24 4.44 0.50
CA ALA A 38 -4.94 3.60 1.48
C ALA A 38 -5.49 2.30 0.85
N PHE A 39 -5.91 2.36 -0.42
CA PHE A 39 -6.30 1.18 -1.19
C PHE A 39 -5.12 0.26 -1.46
N ASP A 40 -3.96 0.79 -1.87
CA ASP A 40 -2.75 -0.03 -2.06
C ASP A 40 -2.22 -0.64 -0.75
N ASP A 41 -2.29 0.10 0.36
CA ASP A 41 -1.93 -0.40 1.69
C ASP A 41 -2.86 -1.56 2.10
N SER A 42 -4.17 -1.43 1.82
CA SER A 42 -5.14 -2.50 2.06
C SER A 42 -4.86 -3.72 1.19
N LEU A 43 -4.48 -3.53 -0.09
CA LEU A 43 -4.06 -4.63 -0.97
C LEU A 43 -2.77 -5.29 -0.48
N THR A 44 -1.85 -4.53 0.11
CA THR A 44 -0.65 -5.06 0.75
C THR A 44 -1.03 -5.97 1.92
N ASN A 45 -1.96 -5.53 2.77
CA ASN A 45 -2.47 -6.37 3.86
C ASN A 45 -3.13 -7.66 3.32
N LEU A 46 -3.93 -7.56 2.25
CA LEU A 46 -4.55 -8.71 1.60
C LEU A 46 -3.51 -9.69 1.02
N ASP A 47 -2.40 -9.18 0.46
CA ASP A 47 -1.29 -9.99 -0.07
C ASP A 47 -0.48 -10.70 1.03
N THR A 48 -0.61 -10.28 2.30
CA THR A 48 0.00 -11.01 3.43
C THR A 48 -0.76 -12.28 3.81
N ILE A 49 -2.01 -12.43 3.36
CA ILE A 49 -2.81 -13.63 3.58
C ILE A 49 -2.12 -14.82 2.90
N SER A 50 -1.85 -15.86 3.67
CA SER A 50 -1.07 -17.01 3.23
C SER A 50 -1.79 -18.33 3.48
N ALA A 51 -1.14 -19.44 3.13
CA ALA A 51 -1.69 -20.78 3.34
C ALA A 51 -1.99 -21.12 4.82
N THR A 52 -1.41 -20.39 5.77
CA THR A 52 -1.62 -20.58 7.21
C THR A 52 -2.72 -19.69 7.79
N SER A 53 -3.25 -18.75 7.00
CA SER A 53 -4.37 -17.90 7.39
C SER A 53 -5.70 -18.66 7.31
N THR A 54 -6.75 -18.05 7.83
CA THR A 54 -8.13 -18.54 7.79
C THR A 54 -8.94 -17.83 6.72
N VAL A 55 -9.98 -18.50 6.21
CA VAL A 55 -10.93 -17.91 5.26
C VAL A 55 -11.62 -16.66 5.84
N GLY A 56 -11.83 -16.63 7.17
CA GLY A 56 -12.31 -15.45 7.88
C GLY A 56 -11.39 -14.24 7.74
N GLU A 57 -10.09 -14.42 7.99
CA GLU A 57 -9.07 -13.36 7.82
C GLU A 57 -8.99 -12.88 6.36
N LEU A 58 -9.08 -13.79 5.39
CA LEU A 58 -9.13 -13.43 3.97
C LEU A 58 -10.34 -12.54 3.66
N LYS A 59 -11.53 -12.94 4.11
CA LYS A 59 -12.78 -12.18 3.87
C LYS A 59 -12.76 -10.84 4.57
N GLU A 60 -12.21 -10.77 5.79
CA GLU A 60 -12.04 -9.51 6.52
C GLU A 60 -11.09 -8.56 5.80
N ALA A 61 -9.91 -9.04 5.40
CA ALA A 61 -8.96 -8.25 4.62
C ALA A 61 -9.58 -7.78 3.29
N SER A 62 -10.32 -8.65 2.59
CA SER A 62 -11.05 -8.26 1.37
C SER A 62 -12.09 -7.18 1.62
N ALA A 63 -12.77 -7.19 2.78
CA ALA A 63 -13.74 -6.16 3.13
C ALA A 63 -13.08 -4.80 3.38
N GLN A 64 -11.89 -4.78 3.98
CA GLN A 64 -11.09 -3.55 4.17
C GLN A 64 -10.68 -2.94 2.83
N VAL A 65 -10.24 -3.78 1.89
CA VAL A 65 -9.93 -3.34 0.52
C VAL A 65 -11.17 -2.79 -0.20
N ASP A 66 -12.34 -3.41 0.00
CA ASP A 66 -13.62 -2.94 -0.56
C ASP A 66 -14.00 -1.53 -0.07
N GLU A 67 -13.80 -1.26 1.22
CA GLU A 67 -14.05 0.08 1.78
C GLU A 67 -13.05 1.10 1.23
N ALA A 68 -11.75 0.77 1.18
CA ALA A 68 -10.74 1.65 0.61
C ALA A 68 -11.03 1.96 -0.87
N TRP A 69 -11.41 0.95 -1.66
CA TRP A 69 -11.80 1.13 -3.07
C TRP A 69 -13.01 2.07 -3.23
N ASN A 70 -13.98 1.96 -2.32
CA ASN A 70 -15.13 2.84 -2.31
C ASN A 70 -14.72 4.30 -2.08
N GLN A 71 -13.73 4.55 -1.21
CA GLN A 71 -13.22 5.90 -0.99
C GLN A 71 -12.45 6.45 -2.21
N VAL A 72 -11.65 5.62 -2.89
CA VAL A 72 -11.03 5.98 -4.18
C VAL A 72 -12.08 6.37 -5.20
N THR A 73 -13.13 5.54 -5.34
CA THR A 73 -14.20 5.80 -6.30
C THR A 73 -15.00 7.08 -5.97
N LYS A 74 -15.25 7.35 -4.68
CA LYS A 74 -15.95 8.57 -4.24
C LYS A 74 -15.13 9.83 -4.52
N SER A 75 -13.84 9.82 -4.21
CA SER A 75 -12.94 10.94 -4.45
C SER A 75 -12.70 11.16 -5.95
N ALA A 76 -12.56 10.09 -6.74
CA ALA A 76 -12.44 10.16 -8.19
C ALA A 76 -13.66 10.80 -8.87
N LYS A 77 -14.88 10.58 -8.37
CA LYS A 77 -16.10 11.23 -8.92
C LYS A 77 -16.07 12.76 -8.83
N GLN A 78 -15.23 13.32 -7.96
CA GLN A 78 -15.03 14.76 -7.86
C GLN A 78 -14.05 15.29 -8.92
N LEU A 79 -13.37 14.38 -9.64
CA LEU A 79 -12.36 14.65 -10.65
C LEU A 79 -12.85 14.15 -12.02
N ASN A 80 -12.94 15.03 -13.02
CA ASN A 80 -13.50 14.67 -14.34
C ASN A 80 -12.57 13.83 -15.23
N GLN A 81 -11.33 13.57 -14.82
CA GLN A 81 -10.27 13.01 -15.68
C GLN A 81 -9.75 11.65 -15.22
N VAL A 82 -10.30 11.08 -14.14
CA VAL A 82 -9.84 9.81 -13.57
C VAL A 82 -10.54 8.64 -14.26
N LYS A 83 -9.75 7.67 -14.72
CA LYS A 83 -10.23 6.42 -15.31
C LYS A 83 -10.02 5.29 -14.31
N LEU A 84 -11.11 4.76 -13.75
CA LEU A 84 -11.05 3.67 -12.78
C LEU A 84 -11.55 2.33 -13.32
N ASP A 85 -12.01 2.27 -14.57
CA ASP A 85 -12.71 1.11 -15.12
C ASP A 85 -11.88 -0.18 -15.04
N THR A 86 -10.60 -0.11 -15.43
CA THR A 86 -9.70 -1.28 -15.38
C THR A 86 -9.46 -1.76 -13.95
N ILE A 87 -9.24 -0.84 -13.01
CA ILE A 87 -9.01 -1.21 -11.60
C ILE A 87 -10.29 -1.79 -10.98
N ASP A 88 -11.44 -1.19 -11.28
CA ASP A 88 -12.74 -1.67 -10.81
C ASP A 88 -13.03 -3.09 -11.30
N GLU A 89 -12.73 -3.38 -12.58
CA GLU A 89 -12.90 -4.72 -13.15
C GLU A 89 -11.99 -5.75 -12.46
N THR A 90 -10.70 -5.46 -12.34
CA THR A 90 -9.73 -6.37 -11.72
C THR A 90 -10.05 -6.60 -10.24
N TRP A 91 -10.43 -5.56 -9.50
CA TRP A 91 -10.88 -5.68 -8.11
C TRP A 91 -12.15 -6.53 -7.97
N LYS A 92 -13.16 -6.30 -8.82
CA LYS A 92 -14.39 -7.11 -8.83
C LYS A 92 -14.11 -8.59 -9.13
N ASN A 93 -13.16 -8.87 -10.01
CA ASN A 93 -12.75 -10.24 -10.33
C ASN A 93 -12.10 -10.92 -9.13
N LEU A 94 -11.15 -10.25 -8.46
CA LEU A 94 -10.54 -10.76 -7.22
C LEU A 94 -11.60 -11.02 -6.14
N ARG A 95 -12.48 -10.05 -5.89
CA ARG A 95 -13.56 -10.20 -4.89
C ARG A 95 -14.49 -11.37 -5.21
N ARG A 96 -14.81 -11.61 -6.49
CA ARG A 96 -15.61 -12.77 -6.90
C ARG A 96 -14.91 -14.08 -6.55
N THR A 97 -13.59 -14.17 -6.80
CA THR A 97 -12.78 -15.35 -6.43
C THR A 97 -12.81 -15.58 -4.92
N ILE A 98 -12.61 -14.53 -4.11
CA ILE A 98 -12.63 -14.63 -2.64
C ILE A 98 -14.01 -15.07 -2.13
N ASN A 99 -15.09 -14.53 -2.67
CA ASN A 99 -16.46 -14.88 -2.28
C ASN A 99 -16.87 -16.32 -2.63
N GLN A 100 -16.16 -16.97 -3.53
CA GLN A 100 -16.40 -18.38 -3.89
C GLN A 100 -15.70 -19.37 -2.93
N VAL A 101 -14.85 -18.88 -2.04
CA VAL A 101 -14.15 -19.70 -1.03
C VAL A 101 -15.09 -19.99 0.14
N ASN A 102 -15.30 -21.27 0.40
CA ASN A 102 -16.08 -21.75 1.55
C ASN A 102 -15.24 -21.65 2.82
N ASP A 103 -15.89 -21.52 3.97
CA ASP A 103 -15.18 -21.37 5.25
C ASP A 103 -14.37 -22.60 5.65
N ASP A 104 -14.67 -23.76 5.06
CA ASP A 104 -13.96 -25.04 5.26
C ASP A 104 -12.80 -25.26 4.26
N ASP A 105 -12.60 -24.37 3.28
CA ASP A 105 -11.56 -24.51 2.26
C ASP A 105 -10.16 -24.14 2.77
N THR A 106 -9.12 -24.75 2.22
CA THR A 106 -7.73 -24.38 2.51
C THR A 106 -7.29 -23.18 1.65
N LEU A 107 -6.59 -22.20 2.26
CA LEU A 107 -6.16 -20.99 1.55
C LEU A 107 -4.93 -21.15 0.64
N ALA A 108 -4.26 -22.30 0.60
CA ALA A 108 -3.02 -22.47 -0.15
C ALA A 108 -3.16 -22.12 -1.64
N ALA A 109 -4.22 -22.59 -2.31
CA ALA A 109 -4.47 -22.29 -3.73
C ALA A 109 -5.04 -20.87 -3.92
N VAL A 110 -5.82 -20.38 -2.96
CA VAL A 110 -6.45 -19.07 -3.01
C VAL A 110 -5.41 -17.95 -2.88
N ALA A 111 -4.45 -18.09 -1.96
CA ALA A 111 -3.40 -17.10 -1.72
C ALA A 111 -2.56 -16.81 -2.98
N ILE A 112 -2.28 -17.84 -3.79
CA ILE A 112 -1.57 -17.67 -5.07
C ILE A 112 -2.40 -16.79 -6.02
N ASN A 113 -3.69 -17.06 -6.17
CA ASN A 113 -4.59 -16.29 -7.04
C ASN A 113 -4.79 -14.85 -6.54
N VAL A 114 -4.87 -14.67 -5.21
CA VAL A 114 -4.94 -13.35 -4.58
C VAL A 114 -3.69 -12.54 -4.93
N GLY A 115 -2.49 -13.08 -4.71
CA GLY A 115 -1.24 -12.37 -5.01
C GLY A 115 -1.06 -12.03 -6.50
N VAL A 116 -1.51 -12.90 -7.40
CA VAL A 116 -1.55 -12.58 -8.85
C VAL A 116 -2.50 -11.41 -9.13
N SER A 117 -3.69 -11.45 -8.56
CA SER A 117 -4.71 -10.41 -8.78
C SER A 117 -4.29 -9.06 -8.19
N VAL A 118 -3.67 -9.05 -7.01
CA VAL A 118 -3.11 -7.84 -6.39
C VAL A 118 -2.08 -7.19 -7.31
N LYS A 119 -1.19 -7.99 -7.94
CA LYS A 119 -0.21 -7.48 -8.91
C LYS A 119 -0.88 -6.90 -10.16
N GLU A 120 -1.94 -7.52 -10.64
CA GLU A 120 -2.70 -7.02 -11.80
C GLU A 120 -3.41 -5.69 -11.49
N ILE A 121 -3.95 -5.54 -10.27
CA ILE A 121 -4.52 -4.28 -9.79
C ILE A 121 -3.44 -3.19 -9.77
N ARG A 122 -2.27 -3.49 -9.19
CA ARG A 122 -1.15 -2.53 -9.13
C ARG A 122 -0.63 -2.12 -10.51
N ALA A 123 -0.60 -3.06 -11.45
CA ALA A 123 -0.23 -2.76 -12.84
C ALA A 123 -1.23 -1.78 -13.51
N SER A 124 -2.47 -1.74 -13.04
CA SER A 124 -3.52 -0.88 -13.57
C SER A 124 -3.43 0.57 -13.08
N TYR A 125 -2.63 0.87 -12.05
CA TYR A 125 -2.47 2.24 -11.54
C TYR A 125 -1.90 3.22 -12.58
N GLY A 126 -1.03 2.74 -13.48
CA GLY A 126 -0.51 3.55 -14.59
C GLY A 126 -1.57 3.97 -15.61
N LEU A 127 -2.80 3.47 -15.51
CA LEU A 127 -3.90 3.74 -16.44
C LEU A 127 -4.93 4.73 -15.90
N ILE A 128 -4.74 5.23 -14.66
CA ILE A 128 -5.70 6.07 -13.92
C ILE A 128 -5.95 7.44 -14.60
N GLY A 129 -5.10 7.85 -15.55
CA GLY A 129 -5.22 9.12 -16.30
C GLY A 129 -4.21 10.17 -15.83
N ASP A 130 -4.48 11.44 -16.14
CA ASP A 130 -3.59 12.60 -15.92
C ASP A 130 -3.61 13.13 -14.46
N VAL A 131 -3.72 12.23 -13.48
CA VAL A 131 -3.67 12.60 -12.06
C VAL A 131 -2.28 12.36 -11.50
N ASP A 132 -1.63 13.43 -11.06
CA ASP A 132 -0.33 13.38 -10.40
C ASP A 132 -0.50 13.15 -8.89
N CYS A 133 0.00 12.00 -8.42
CA CYS A 133 0.03 11.63 -7.01
C CYS A 133 1.49 11.54 -6.53
N PRO A 134 2.10 12.66 -6.11
CA PRO A 134 3.54 12.74 -5.88
C PRO A 134 4.03 11.89 -4.69
N ASN A 135 3.14 11.51 -3.78
CA ASN A 135 3.45 10.68 -2.60
C ASN A 135 2.95 9.23 -2.73
N PHE A 136 2.37 8.86 -3.87
CA PHE A 136 1.86 7.51 -4.08
C PHE A 136 3.02 6.55 -4.38
N VAL A 137 3.18 5.52 -3.55
CA VAL A 137 4.23 4.52 -3.71
C VAL A 137 3.56 3.15 -3.78
N VAL A 138 3.69 2.49 -4.94
CA VAL A 138 3.08 1.19 -5.20
C VAL A 138 3.82 0.11 -4.44
N GLY A 139 3.13 -0.53 -3.50
CA GLY A 139 3.68 -1.58 -2.66
C GLY A 139 4.82 -1.02 -1.82
N SER A 140 4.55 -0.71 -0.56
CA SER A 140 5.56 -0.45 0.47
C SER A 140 6.38 -1.72 0.76
N SER A 141 7.05 -2.27 -0.25
CA SER A 141 8.30 -3.00 -0.08
C SER A 141 9.36 -1.93 0.05
N THR A 142 9.73 -1.64 1.28
CA THR A 142 10.99 -0.99 1.64
C THR A 142 12.10 -1.51 0.74
N GLN A 143 12.39 -0.80 -0.34
CA GLN A 143 13.72 -0.79 -0.91
C GLN A 143 14.43 0.32 -0.15
N GLU A 144 14.77 0.02 1.11
CA GLU A 144 16.02 0.55 1.64
C GLU A 144 17.08 0.13 0.62
N PRO A 145 17.75 1.04 -0.10
CA PRO A 145 19.05 0.69 -0.61
C PRO A 145 19.85 0.30 0.63
N ALA A 146 20.29 -0.95 0.69
CA ALA A 146 21.34 -1.34 1.62
C ALA A 146 22.55 -0.43 1.33
N SER A 147 22.61 0.67 2.06
CA SER A 147 23.81 1.46 2.24
C SER A 147 24.79 0.54 2.96
N ASP A 148 26.02 0.49 2.44
CA ASP A 148 27.20 -0.13 3.05
C ASP A 148 27.32 -1.67 3.03
N ALA A 149 27.64 -2.20 1.86
CA ALA A 149 28.64 -3.28 1.78
C ALA A 149 30.03 -2.65 1.53
N GLN A 150 30.60 -2.08 2.59
CA GLN A 150 32.00 -1.69 2.69
C GLN A 150 32.88 -2.95 2.41
N PRO A 151 33.85 -2.91 1.49
CA PRO A 151 34.81 -4.02 1.35
C PRO A 151 35.58 -4.15 2.66
N ALA A 152 35.50 -5.32 3.29
CA ALA A 152 36.33 -5.64 4.44
C ALA A 152 37.81 -5.56 4.04
N GLU A 153 38.47 -4.52 4.53
CA GLU A 153 39.93 -4.43 4.57
C GLU A 153 40.45 -5.60 5.41
N PRO A 154 41.35 -6.47 4.89
CA PRO A 154 42.05 -7.40 5.75
C PRO A 154 43.08 -6.63 6.58
N ALA A 155 42.77 -6.51 7.87
CA ALA A 155 43.71 -6.07 8.89
C ALA A 155 44.97 -6.94 8.85
N GLY A 156 46.13 -6.29 8.79
CA GLY A 156 47.42 -6.93 8.95
C GLY A 156 47.56 -7.55 10.34
N ASP A 157 48.19 -8.72 10.38
CA ASP A 157 48.76 -9.27 11.59
C ASP A 157 50.25 -9.56 11.35
N SER A 158 51.05 -9.20 12.35
CA SER A 158 52.49 -9.04 12.28
C SER A 158 53.23 -10.36 12.58
N GLN A 159 54.40 -10.51 11.93
CA GLN A 159 55.62 -11.27 12.32
C GLN A 159 55.76 -11.71 13.81
N PRO A 160 56.58 -12.75 14.19
CA PRO A 160 57.94 -12.97 13.68
C PRO A 160 58.53 -14.42 13.64
N ALA A 161 59.68 -14.52 12.95
CA ALA A 161 60.92 -15.34 13.15
C ALA A 161 60.87 -16.81 13.63
N GLU A 162 61.53 -17.73 12.90
CA GLU A 162 62.85 -18.31 13.23
C GLU A 162 63.20 -19.58 12.38
N ALA A 163 64.51 -19.75 12.17
CA ALA A 163 65.29 -20.97 11.87
C ALA A 163 65.41 -21.58 10.45
N ILE A 164 66.69 -21.62 10.02
CA ILE A 164 67.35 -22.30 8.89
C ILE A 164 67.49 -23.82 9.21
N PRO A 165 67.62 -24.78 8.25
CA PRO A 165 68.94 -25.14 7.71
C PRO A 165 69.00 -25.50 6.20
N THR A 166 70.24 -25.49 5.73
CA THR A 166 70.87 -25.77 4.42
C THR A 166 70.78 -27.21 3.88
N GLU A 167 70.81 -27.35 2.54
CA GLU A 167 71.69 -28.21 1.68
C GLU A 167 71.02 -28.59 0.34
N PRO A 168 71.76 -29.08 -0.68
CA PRO A 168 73.21 -29.15 -0.89
C PRO A 168 73.77 -28.18 -1.97
#